data_AF-A0A9D3WQE8-F1
#
_entry.id   AF-A0A9D3WQE8-F1
#
_cell.length_a   1.000
_cell.length_b   1.000
_cell.length_c   1.000
_cell.angle_alpha   90.00
_cell.angle_beta   90.00
_cell.angle_gamma   90.00
#
_symmetry.space_group_name_H-M   'P 1'
#
loop_
_entity.id
_entity.type
_entity.pdbx_description
1 polymer ?
#
loop_
_entity_poly.entity_id
_entity_poly.type
_entity_poly.pdbx_seq_one_letter_code
_entity_poly.pdbx_strand_id
1 'polypeptide(L)'
;MKHSVSHNGEFPFSGNNADSWALHLQSSDFQLLCPNAARAEITQFAHCHLAQVPAQVVMVHPDTNIFAVYGLLDKAQDFFGNDSNGNGFKMFDSSDFLGTDLIFKDSTIKIVPVGEKTTYAEWLGSEYIDSLEGMQSPQCSGAAAISMNIVGLLATSVLQFLFHVGRHSDTMGMEAK
;
A
#
# COMPACT_ATOMS: atom_id res chain seq x y z
N MET A 1 13.88 -0.66 4.46
CA MET A 1 13.99 -1.55 3.29
C MET A 1 12.97 -1.08 2.26
N LYS A 2 13.41 -0.47 1.15
CA LYS A 2 12.51 -0.08 0.04
C LYS A 2 12.37 -1.30 -0.87
N HIS A 3 11.23 -1.99 -0.82
CA HIS A 3 10.94 -3.17 -1.66
C HIS A 3 10.19 -2.82 -2.96
N SER A 4 10.19 -1.56 -3.39
CA SER A 4 9.52 -1.15 -4.63
C SER A 4 10.55 -0.80 -5.69
N VAL A 5 10.64 -1.64 -6.72
CA VAL A 5 11.38 -1.36 -7.96
C VAL A 5 10.41 -0.64 -8.90
N SER A 6 10.71 0.61 -9.24
CA SER A 6 9.98 1.34 -10.29
C SER A 6 10.57 0.97 -11.64
N HIS A 7 9.77 0.35 -12.50
CA HIS A 7 10.20 -0.13 -13.83
C HIS A 7 10.22 0.96 -14.92
N ASN A 8 9.96 2.23 -14.54
CA ASN A 8 10.01 3.37 -15.47
C ASN A 8 11.44 3.90 -15.71
N GLY A 9 12.45 3.29 -15.09
CA GLY A 9 13.86 3.53 -15.37
C GLY A 9 14.56 2.21 -15.71
N GLU A 10 15.50 2.28 -16.66
CA GLU A 10 16.40 1.20 -17.05
C GLU A 10 16.74 0.26 -15.87
N PHE A 11 16.58 -1.05 -16.04
CA PHE A 11 16.87 -1.98 -14.95
C PHE A 11 18.32 -1.80 -14.48
N PRO A 12 18.58 -1.70 -13.16
CA PRO A 12 19.88 -1.32 -12.62
C PRO A 12 21.00 -2.35 -12.92
N PHE A 13 20.66 -3.49 -13.49
CA PHE A 13 21.57 -4.58 -13.82
C PHE A 13 22.11 -4.51 -15.26
N SER A 14 21.61 -3.64 -16.13
CA SER A 14 22.11 -3.53 -17.51
C SER A 14 23.31 -2.57 -17.60
N GLY A 15 24.41 -2.89 -16.90
CA GLY A 15 25.69 -2.18 -17.02
C GLY A 15 25.76 -0.75 -16.43
N ASN A 16 24.68 -0.25 -15.82
CA ASN A 16 24.62 1.10 -15.27
C ASN A 16 24.97 1.18 -13.77
N ASN A 17 25.18 0.04 -13.10
CA ASN A 17 25.65 0.02 -11.72
C ASN A 17 27.16 -0.29 -11.67
N ALA A 18 27.95 0.65 -11.14
CA ALA A 18 29.40 0.54 -10.98
C ALA A 18 29.83 -0.30 -9.76
N ASP A 19 28.88 -0.75 -8.94
CA ASP A 19 29.17 -1.58 -7.79
C ASP A 19 29.72 -2.95 -8.18
N SER A 20 30.76 -3.42 -7.47
CA SER A 20 31.46 -4.68 -7.75
C SER A 20 30.56 -5.92 -7.79
N TRP A 21 29.49 -5.94 -7.01
CA TRP A 21 28.54 -7.06 -6.94
C TRP A 21 27.65 -7.15 -8.19
N ALA A 22 27.47 -6.06 -8.94
CA ALA A 22 26.56 -5.97 -10.07
C ALA A 22 27.26 -6.02 -11.45
N LEU A 23 28.60 -5.93 -11.49
CA LEU A 23 29.39 -5.79 -12.73
C LEU A 23 29.16 -6.87 -13.80
N HIS A 24 28.78 -8.09 -13.39
CA HIS A 24 28.61 -9.23 -14.30
C HIS A 24 27.17 -9.74 -14.38
N LEU A 25 26.22 -9.00 -13.80
CA LEU A 25 24.81 -9.35 -13.84
C LEU A 25 24.22 -8.80 -15.13
N GLN A 26 23.41 -9.60 -15.82
CA GLN A 26 22.66 -9.19 -16.99
C GLN A 26 21.16 -9.22 -16.68
N SER A 27 20.37 -8.43 -17.42
CA SER A 27 18.90 -8.47 -17.28
C SER A 27 18.31 -9.86 -17.59
N SER A 28 18.97 -10.67 -18.42
CA SER A 28 18.56 -12.06 -18.69
C SER A 28 18.69 -12.99 -17.48
N ASP A 29 19.46 -12.61 -16.45
CA ASP A 29 19.71 -13.44 -15.27
C ASP A 29 18.57 -13.38 -14.25
N PHE A 30 17.58 -12.48 -14.44
CA PHE A 30 16.44 -12.35 -13.55
C PHE A 30 15.11 -12.49 -14.27
N GLN A 31 14.07 -12.73 -13.48
CA GLN A 31 12.70 -12.90 -13.93
C GLN A 31 11.77 -12.17 -12.98
N LEU A 32 10.63 -11.75 -13.50
CA LEU A 32 9.55 -11.19 -12.70
C LEU A 32 8.71 -12.31 -12.10
N LEU A 33 8.19 -12.05 -10.90
CA LEU A 33 7.19 -12.89 -10.26
C LEU A 33 5.82 -12.25 -10.49
N CYS A 34 4.93 -13.00 -11.12
CA CYS A 34 3.59 -12.53 -11.44
C CYS A 34 2.58 -12.93 -10.35
N PRO A 35 1.47 -12.19 -10.17
CA PRO A 35 0.44 -12.53 -9.18
C PRO A 35 -0.20 -13.92 -9.37
N ASN A 36 -0.24 -14.42 -10.61
CA ASN A 36 -0.73 -15.76 -10.96
C ASN A 36 0.30 -16.89 -10.70
N ALA A 37 1.35 -16.61 -9.90
CA ALA A 37 2.49 -17.49 -9.63
C ALA A 37 3.34 -17.88 -10.87
N ALA A 38 3.08 -17.28 -12.02
CA ALA A 38 3.94 -17.43 -13.19
C ALA A 38 5.22 -16.61 -13.06
N ARG A 39 6.16 -16.88 -13.96
CA ARG A 39 7.37 -16.09 -14.14
C ARG A 39 7.39 -15.49 -15.53
N ALA A 40 7.87 -14.27 -15.64
CA ALA A 40 7.95 -13.53 -16.90
C ALA A 40 9.34 -12.91 -17.08
N GLU A 41 9.68 -12.59 -18.31
CA GLU A 41 10.88 -11.80 -18.59
C GLU A 41 10.75 -10.40 -17.99
N ILE A 42 11.88 -9.81 -17.65
CA ILE A 42 11.99 -8.47 -17.07
C ILE A 42 11.31 -7.39 -17.93
N THR A 43 11.34 -7.56 -19.26
CA THR A 43 10.73 -6.66 -20.24
C THR A 43 9.20 -6.68 -20.22
N GLN A 44 8.58 -7.71 -19.62
CA GLN A 44 7.14 -7.91 -19.60
C GLN A 44 6.46 -7.29 -18.36
N PHE A 45 7.13 -6.36 -17.66
CA PHE A 45 6.63 -5.73 -16.44
C PHE A 45 5.26 -5.06 -16.60
N ALA A 46 4.92 -4.58 -17.80
CA ALA A 46 3.61 -3.99 -18.08
C ALA A 46 2.45 -4.97 -17.88
N HIS A 47 2.69 -6.27 -18.05
CA HIS A 47 1.70 -7.34 -17.90
C HIS A 47 1.96 -8.25 -16.70
N CYS A 48 3.17 -8.23 -16.14
CA CYS A 48 3.56 -9.00 -14.97
C CYS A 48 4.19 -8.07 -13.93
N HIS A 49 3.37 -7.58 -13.01
CA HIS A 49 3.78 -6.76 -11.87
C HIS A 49 2.91 -7.11 -10.65
N LEU A 50 3.40 -6.79 -9.45
CA LEU A 50 2.62 -7.01 -8.22
C LEU A 50 1.51 -5.98 -8.05
N ALA A 51 1.78 -4.73 -8.42
CA ALA A 51 0.80 -3.66 -8.52
C ALA A 51 1.39 -2.52 -9.36
N GLN A 52 0.54 -1.78 -10.06
CA GLN A 52 0.92 -0.51 -10.66
C GLN A 52 0.90 0.58 -9.58
N VAL A 53 1.99 1.32 -9.43
CA VAL A 53 2.01 2.50 -8.55
C VAL A 53 1.36 3.66 -9.31
N PRO A 54 0.22 4.20 -8.85
CA PRO A 54 -0.45 5.30 -9.54
C PRO A 54 0.39 6.57 -9.48
N ALA A 55 0.25 7.42 -10.50
CA ALA A 55 0.86 8.74 -10.50
C ALA A 55 0.35 9.59 -9.32
N GLN A 56 1.18 10.53 -8.86
CA GLN A 56 0.77 11.48 -7.82
C GLN A 56 -0.40 12.33 -8.31
N VAL A 57 -1.28 12.70 -7.38
CA VAL A 57 -2.50 13.45 -7.68
C VAL A 57 -2.67 14.60 -6.69
N VAL A 58 -3.19 15.71 -7.19
CA VAL A 58 -3.60 16.85 -6.35
C VAL A 58 -4.97 16.55 -5.77
N MET A 59 -5.03 16.35 -4.46
CA MET A 59 -6.28 16.11 -3.73
C MET A 59 -6.91 17.44 -3.31
N VAL A 60 -8.23 17.54 -3.46
CA VAL A 60 -8.99 18.73 -3.03
C VAL A 60 -10.20 18.30 -2.20
N HIS A 61 -10.79 19.25 -1.46
CA HIS A 61 -12.03 19.01 -0.74
C HIS A 61 -13.18 18.73 -1.72
N PRO A 62 -14.17 17.86 -1.39
CA PRO A 62 -15.30 17.56 -2.29
C PRO A 62 -16.09 18.79 -2.78
N ASP A 63 -16.15 19.85 -1.97
CA ASP A 63 -16.82 21.11 -2.33
C ASP A 63 -15.99 22.01 -3.26
N THR A 64 -14.74 21.64 -3.55
CA THR A 64 -13.85 22.40 -4.42
C THR A 64 -14.12 22.04 -5.88
N ASN A 65 -14.28 23.04 -6.75
CA ASN A 65 -14.44 22.82 -8.18
C ASN A 65 -13.12 22.32 -8.80
N ILE A 66 -13.05 21.01 -9.06
CA ILE A 66 -11.88 20.36 -9.67
C ILE A 66 -11.50 20.93 -11.05
N PHE A 67 -12.48 21.40 -11.83
CA PHE A 67 -12.22 21.99 -13.15
C PHE A 67 -11.55 23.36 -13.04
N ALA A 68 -11.87 24.13 -12.00
CA ALA A 68 -11.21 25.40 -11.74
C ALA A 68 -9.74 25.18 -11.31
N VAL A 69 -9.51 24.19 -10.44
CA VAL A 69 -8.16 23.82 -10.00
C VAL A 69 -7.32 23.29 -11.15
N TYR A 70 -7.85 22.32 -11.92
CA TYR A 70 -7.15 21.82 -13.10
C TYR A 70 -6.95 22.92 -14.13
N GLY A 71 -7.95 23.76 -14.41
CA GLY A 71 -7.83 24.87 -15.37
C GLY A 71 -6.75 25.88 -14.97
N LEU A 72 -6.61 26.19 -13.68
CA LEU A 72 -5.52 27.00 -13.16
C LEU A 72 -4.15 26.34 -13.40
N LEU A 73 -4.03 25.05 -13.06
CA LEU A 73 -2.78 24.30 -13.23
C LEU A 73 -2.43 24.13 -14.71
N ASP A 74 -3.39 23.84 -15.58
CA ASP A 74 -3.23 23.74 -17.03
C ASP A 74 -2.72 25.06 -17.62
N LYS A 75 -3.32 26.18 -17.22
CA LYS A 75 -2.84 27.51 -17.62
C LYS A 75 -1.47 27.85 -17.06
N ALA A 76 -1.15 27.47 -15.82
CA ALA A 76 0.17 27.70 -15.25
C ALA A 76 1.25 26.92 -16.03
N GLN A 77 0.95 25.69 -16.45
CA GLN A 77 1.86 24.86 -17.24
C GLN A 77 2.18 25.44 -18.61
N ASP A 78 1.23 26.13 -19.26
CA ASP A 78 1.46 26.82 -20.53
C ASP A 78 2.64 27.84 -20.43
N PHE A 79 2.84 28.44 -19.24
CA PHE A 79 3.91 29.40 -18.99
C PHE A 79 5.15 28.78 -18.31
N PHE A 80 4.94 27.89 -17.35
CA PHE A 80 5.97 27.48 -16.40
C PHE A 80 6.28 25.98 -16.43
N GLY A 81 5.57 25.19 -17.24
CA GLY A 81 5.71 23.73 -17.27
C GLY A 81 6.96 23.23 -18.01
N ASN A 82 7.51 24.03 -18.93
CA ASN A 82 8.78 23.72 -19.58
C ASN A 82 9.93 24.34 -18.78
N ASP A 83 10.87 23.55 -18.29
CA ASP A 83 12.00 24.05 -17.49
C ASP A 83 12.94 25.01 -18.24
N SER A 84 12.87 25.01 -19.58
CA SER A 84 13.60 25.95 -20.44
C SER A 84 12.80 27.23 -20.75
N ASN A 85 11.69 27.50 -20.06
CA ASN A 85 10.89 28.69 -20.28
C ASN A 85 11.64 29.98 -19.86
N GLY A 86 11.32 31.10 -20.51
CA GLY A 86 11.87 32.43 -20.19
C GLY A 86 11.06 33.25 -19.18
N ASN A 87 10.08 32.63 -18.49
CA ASN A 87 9.09 33.34 -17.68
C ASN A 87 9.48 33.48 -16.19
N GLY A 88 10.71 33.10 -15.83
CA GLY A 88 11.28 33.33 -14.49
C GLY A 88 10.76 32.41 -13.39
N PHE A 89 10.03 31.34 -13.74
CA PHE A 89 9.61 30.31 -12.80
C PHE A 89 9.47 28.96 -13.52
N LYS A 90 9.85 27.87 -12.84
CA LYS A 90 9.72 26.51 -13.35
C LYS A 90 8.85 25.70 -12.40
N MET A 91 7.76 25.17 -12.92
CA MET A 91 6.74 24.51 -12.10
C MET A 91 7.17 23.13 -11.61
N PHE A 92 8.01 22.45 -12.40
CA PHE A 92 8.44 21.07 -12.16
C PHE A 92 9.96 20.97 -12.00
N ASP A 93 10.64 22.06 -11.62
CA ASP A 93 12.07 22.04 -11.32
C ASP A 93 12.31 22.81 -10.02
N SER A 94 12.94 22.14 -9.06
CA SER A 94 13.30 22.73 -7.78
C SER A 94 14.79 23.04 -7.63
N SER A 95 15.58 22.96 -8.72
CA SER A 95 17.02 23.20 -8.71
C SER A 95 17.44 24.60 -8.21
N ASP A 96 16.57 25.60 -8.34
CA ASP A 96 16.80 26.97 -7.85
C ASP A 96 16.57 27.11 -6.33
N PHE A 97 16.14 26.04 -5.64
CA PHE A 97 15.78 26.04 -4.22
C PHE A 97 16.61 25.03 -3.42
N LEU A 98 16.55 25.15 -2.08
CA LEU A 98 17.14 24.16 -1.17
C LEU A 98 16.17 22.98 -1.00
N GLY A 99 16.17 22.04 -1.94
CA GLY A 99 15.37 20.82 -1.88
C GLY A 99 15.23 20.13 -3.23
N THR A 100 14.55 18.98 -3.24
CA THR A 100 14.15 18.25 -4.46
C THR A 100 12.69 17.85 -4.33
N ASP A 101 11.99 17.68 -5.44
CA ASP A 101 10.59 17.26 -5.48
C ASP A 101 9.68 18.10 -4.56
N LEU A 102 9.79 19.43 -4.62
CA LEU A 102 9.13 20.35 -3.68
C LEU A 102 7.59 20.30 -3.74
N ILE A 103 6.98 21.09 -4.62
CA ILE A 103 5.52 21.13 -4.78
C ILE A 103 5.07 19.94 -5.65
N PHE A 104 5.79 19.74 -6.75
CA PHE A 104 5.64 18.62 -7.66
C PHE A 104 6.99 17.93 -7.76
N LYS A 105 6.99 16.66 -8.17
CA LYS A 105 8.24 15.97 -8.50
C LYS A 105 8.98 16.68 -9.60
N ASP A 106 10.30 16.72 -9.51
CA ASP A 106 11.15 17.35 -10.52
C ASP A 106 11.13 16.58 -11.86
N SER A 107 10.68 15.32 -11.81
CA SER A 107 10.47 14.46 -12.98
C SER A 107 9.09 14.61 -13.63
N THR A 108 8.26 15.55 -13.14
CA THR A 108 6.91 15.76 -13.70
C THR A 108 7.01 16.43 -15.06
N ILE A 109 6.44 15.80 -16.08
CA ILE A 109 6.42 16.37 -17.45
C ILE A 109 5.17 17.22 -17.67
N LYS A 110 4.03 16.79 -17.11
CA LYS A 110 2.73 17.46 -17.27
C LYS A 110 1.74 17.00 -16.19
N ILE A 111 0.87 17.90 -15.75
CA ILE A 111 -0.36 17.62 -15.01
C ILE A 111 -1.50 17.43 -16.01
N VAL A 112 -2.19 16.31 -15.88
CA VAL A 112 -3.31 15.89 -16.73
C VAL A 112 -4.60 15.82 -15.91
N PRO A 113 -5.78 15.93 -16.54
CA PRO A 113 -7.04 15.80 -15.82
C PRO A 113 -7.23 14.36 -15.34
N VAL A 114 -7.92 14.19 -14.20
CA VAL A 114 -8.20 12.86 -13.61
C VAL A 114 -9.19 12.01 -14.43
N GLY A 115 -9.88 12.61 -15.39
CA GLY A 115 -10.86 11.93 -16.24
C GLY A 115 -12.03 11.39 -15.41
N GLU A 116 -12.40 10.13 -15.66
CA GLU A 116 -13.49 9.44 -14.95
C GLU A 116 -13.11 8.97 -13.54
N LYS A 117 -11.81 9.01 -13.18
CA LYS A 117 -11.30 8.54 -11.88
C LYS A 117 -11.41 9.64 -10.82
N THR A 118 -12.63 9.97 -10.44
CA THR A 118 -12.93 11.14 -9.60
C THR A 118 -12.84 10.87 -8.10
N THR A 119 -12.82 9.59 -7.69
CA THR A 119 -12.63 9.19 -6.30
C THR A 119 -11.20 8.68 -6.05
N TYR A 120 -10.76 8.71 -4.79
CA TYR A 120 -9.45 8.17 -4.42
C TYR A 120 -9.31 6.69 -4.80
N ALA A 121 -10.39 5.92 -4.66
CA ALA A 121 -10.39 4.49 -4.92
C ALA A 121 -10.24 4.20 -6.43
N GLU A 122 -10.96 4.94 -7.28
CA GLU A 122 -10.84 4.84 -8.74
C GLU A 122 -9.46 5.31 -9.23
N TRP A 123 -8.89 6.34 -8.60
CA TRP A 123 -7.56 6.84 -8.95
C TRP A 123 -6.47 5.82 -8.62
N LEU A 124 -6.50 5.26 -7.41
CA LEU A 124 -5.52 4.28 -6.96
C LEU A 124 -5.65 2.94 -7.69
N GLY A 125 -6.89 2.51 -7.97
CA GLY A 125 -7.18 1.20 -8.53
C GLY A 125 -7.15 0.08 -7.47
N SER A 126 -7.95 -0.96 -7.68
CA SER A 126 -8.11 -2.05 -6.71
C SER A 126 -6.80 -2.78 -6.41
N GLU A 127 -5.99 -3.09 -7.43
CA GLU A 127 -4.73 -3.84 -7.25
C GLU A 127 -3.75 -3.14 -6.29
N TYR A 128 -3.68 -1.81 -6.36
CA TYR A 128 -2.84 -1.02 -5.46
C TYR A 128 -3.44 -0.96 -4.05
N ILE A 129 -4.75 -0.80 -3.92
CA ILE A 129 -5.45 -0.78 -2.64
C ILE A 129 -5.31 -2.12 -1.93
N ASP A 130 -5.56 -3.23 -2.62
CA ASP A 130 -5.41 -4.59 -2.08
C ASP A 130 -3.98 -4.83 -1.56
N SER A 131 -2.97 -4.33 -2.29
CA SER A 131 -1.57 -4.37 -1.87
C SER A 131 -1.31 -3.55 -0.59
N LEU A 132 -1.92 -2.37 -0.45
CA LEU A 132 -1.83 -1.55 0.76
C LEU A 132 -2.50 -2.21 1.96
N GLU A 133 -3.68 -2.79 1.77
CA GLU A 133 -4.44 -3.48 2.82
C GLU A 133 -3.71 -4.75 3.29
N GLY A 134 -3.15 -5.52 2.37
CA GLY A 134 -2.33 -6.69 2.68
C GLY A 134 -1.15 -6.36 3.57
N MET A 135 -0.46 -5.23 3.32
CA MET A 135 0.63 -4.74 4.18
C MET A 135 0.15 -4.23 5.53
N GLN A 136 -1.04 -3.64 5.61
CA GLN A 136 -1.59 -3.11 6.86
C GLN A 136 -2.13 -4.21 7.78
N SER A 137 -2.45 -5.39 7.23
CA SER A 137 -2.90 -6.53 8.03
C SER A 137 -1.74 -7.12 8.85
N PRO A 138 -1.80 -7.10 10.20
CA PRO A 138 -0.77 -7.73 11.01
C PRO A 138 -1.08 -9.22 11.14
N GLN A 139 -1.02 -10.00 10.06
CA GLN A 139 -1.21 -11.46 10.16
C GLN A 139 -0.36 -12.23 9.15
N CYS A 140 0.87 -12.49 9.56
CA CYS A 140 1.55 -13.75 9.25
C CYS A 140 1.93 -14.42 10.57
N SER A 141 0.93 -14.71 11.41
CA SER A 141 1.08 -15.60 12.56
C SER A 141 0.15 -16.79 12.34
N GLY A 142 0.73 -17.92 11.94
CA GLY A 142 0.04 -19.21 11.90
C GLY A 142 -0.32 -19.71 13.29
N ALA A 143 -1.18 -18.99 14.00
CA ALA A 143 -1.87 -19.44 15.18
C ALA A 143 -3.34 -19.19 14.95
N ALA A 144 -4.06 -20.23 14.51
CA ALA A 144 -5.51 -20.23 14.53
C ALA A 144 -5.94 -19.79 15.94
N ALA A 145 -6.52 -18.60 16.08
CA ALA A 145 -7.14 -18.17 17.31
C ALA A 145 -8.37 -19.06 17.52
N ILE A 146 -8.17 -20.22 18.14
CA ILE A 146 -9.25 -21.02 18.67
C ILE A 146 -9.97 -20.16 19.71
N SER A 147 -11.14 -19.64 19.34
CA SER A 147 -12.05 -18.98 20.28
C SER A 147 -12.48 -20.02 21.32
N MET A 148 -11.76 -20.10 22.44
CA MET A 148 -12.21 -20.86 23.59
C MET A 148 -13.35 -20.08 24.23
N ASN A 149 -14.59 -20.53 24.02
CA ASN A 149 -15.77 -20.05 24.73
C ASN A 149 -15.64 -20.41 26.23
N ILE A 150 -14.98 -19.53 26.99
CA ILE A 150 -14.69 -19.70 28.42
C ILE A 150 -15.99 -19.76 29.26
N VAL A 151 -17.10 -19.24 28.73
CA VAL A 151 -18.42 -19.27 29.36
C VAL A 151 -18.92 -20.70 29.61
N GLY A 152 -18.64 -21.63 28.69
CA GLY A 152 -19.04 -23.03 28.84
C GLY A 152 -18.27 -23.75 29.96
N LEU A 153 -16.96 -23.47 30.09
CA LEU A 153 -16.08 -24.10 31.08
C LEU A 153 -16.40 -23.69 32.52
N LEU A 154 -16.76 -22.42 32.73
CA LEU A 154 -17.15 -21.94 34.07
C LEU A 154 -18.51 -22.50 34.50
N ALA A 155 -19.47 -22.62 33.57
CA ALA A 155 -20.79 -23.14 33.87
C ALA A 155 -20.75 -24.62 34.33
N THR A 156 -19.89 -25.46 33.74
CA THR A 156 -19.74 -26.86 34.16
C THR A 156 -19.09 -26.99 35.53
N SER A 157 -18.13 -26.12 35.86
CA SER A 157 -17.47 -26.11 37.18
C SER A 157 -18.46 -25.73 38.29
N VAL A 158 -19.26 -24.68 38.05
CA VAL A 158 -20.31 -24.25 39.00
C VAL A 158 -21.35 -25.35 39.20
N LEU A 159 -21.77 -26.02 38.12
CA LEU A 159 -22.74 -27.10 38.22
C LEU A 159 -22.20 -28.30 39.03
N GLN A 160 -20.95 -28.71 38.82
CA GLN A 160 -20.32 -29.76 39.64
C GLN A 160 -20.16 -29.33 41.10
N PHE A 161 -19.81 -28.08 41.37
CA PHE A 161 -19.74 -27.55 42.74
C PHE A 161 -21.12 -27.58 43.42
N LEU A 162 -22.18 -27.16 42.72
CA LEU A 162 -23.55 -27.21 43.25
C LEU A 162 -24.02 -28.64 43.48
N PHE A 163 -23.72 -29.59 42.59
CA PHE A 163 -24.00 -31.01 42.83
C PHE A 163 -23.21 -31.56 44.03
N HIS A 164 -21.96 -31.15 44.21
CA HIS A 164 -21.14 -31.61 45.34
C HIS A 164 -21.61 -31.02 46.68
N VAL A 165 -21.97 -29.74 46.72
CA VAL A 165 -22.53 -29.08 47.90
C VAL A 165 -23.92 -29.63 48.24
N GLY A 166 -24.78 -29.83 47.23
CA GLY A 166 -26.11 -30.44 47.40
C GLY A 166 -26.02 -31.83 48.02
N ARG A 167 -25.08 -32.67 47.53
CA ARG A 167 -24.87 -34.01 48.09
C ARG A 167 -24.33 -34.00 49.53
N HIS A 168 -23.64 -32.94 49.95
CA HIS A 168 -23.14 -32.80 51.32
C HIS A 168 -24.21 -32.28 52.29
N SER A 169 -25.15 -31.46 51.81
CA SER A 169 -26.31 -31.01 52.60
C SER A 169 -27.27 -32.16 52.93
N ASP A 170 -27.48 -33.11 52.02
CA ASP A 170 -28.36 -34.27 52.27
C ASP A 170 -27.78 -35.26 53.30
N THR A 171 -26.47 -35.27 53.51
CA THR A 171 -25.80 -36.13 54.52
C THR A 171 -25.73 -35.53 55.93
N MET A 172 -26.13 -34.27 56.14
CA MET A 172 -26.12 -33.61 57.47
C MET A 172 -27.50 -33.42 58.09
N GLY A 173 -28.57 -33.91 57.44
CA GLY A 173 -29.96 -33.82 57.92
C GLY A 173 -30.48 -34.99 58.75
N MET A 174 -29.62 -35.96 59.13
CA MET A 174 -30.02 -37.13 59.92
C MET A 174 -29.03 -37.41 61.07
N GLU A 175 -28.92 -36.49 62.03
CA GLU A 175 -28.70 -36.81 63.45
C GLU A 175 -28.84 -35.52 64.28
N ALA A 176 -30.05 -35.28 64.80
CA ALA A 176 -30.28 -34.46 65.97
C ALA A 176 -31.54 -35.02 66.66
N LYS A 177 -31.31 -35.86 67.67
CA LYS A 177 -32.28 -36.21 68.69
C LYS A 177 -31.88 -35.50 69.98
#